data_AF-A0A377USX3-F1
#
_entry.id   AF-A0A377USX3-F1
#
_cell.length_a   1.000
_cell.length_b   1.000
_cell.length_c   1.000
_cell.angle_alpha   90.00
_cell.angle_beta   90.00
_cell.angle_gamma   90.00
#
_symmetry.space_group_name_H-M   'P 1'
#
loop_
_entity.id
_entity.type
_entity.pdbx_description
1 polymer ?
#
loop_
_entity_poly.entity_id
_entity_poly.type
_entity_poly.pdbx_seq_one_letter_code
_entity_poly.pdbx_strand_id
1 'polypeptide(L)'
;MPGTLSFNHAAELFQGLVNLNPRKVEYLLSVSQSVQAKRLYLFFASFYEHGWLKRIDSQKIDLGAGKRQIVENGKFNAQYQITVPERFQKE
;
A
#
# COMPACT_ATOMS: atom_id res chain seq x y z
N MET A 1 -2.10 -1.04 25.93
CA MET A 1 -1.51 -2.18 25.18
C MET A 1 -0.83 -1.64 23.93
N PRO A 2 0.47 -1.84 23.70
CA PRO A 2 1.07 -1.50 22.40
C PRO A 2 0.71 -2.62 21.42
N GLY A 3 -0.54 -2.64 20.94
CA GLY A 3 -1.11 -3.74 20.16
C GLY A 3 -1.67 -3.35 18.79
N THR A 4 -1.68 -2.06 18.47
CA THR A 4 -2.16 -1.55 17.18
C THR A 4 -0.99 -0.95 16.42
N LEU A 5 -0.53 -1.65 15.37
CA LEU A 5 0.35 -1.06 14.38
C LEU A 5 -0.39 0.12 13.74
N SER A 6 0.15 1.33 13.91
CA SER A 6 -0.44 2.52 13.31
C SER A 6 -0.07 2.62 11.84
N PHE A 7 -0.86 3.38 11.07
CA PHE A 7 -0.53 3.71 9.68
C PHE A 7 0.88 4.30 9.54
N ASN A 8 1.26 5.21 10.46
CA ASN A 8 2.58 5.84 10.45
C ASN A 8 3.70 4.84 10.67
N HIS A 9 3.54 3.95 11.64
CA HIS A 9 4.54 2.95 11.90
C HIS A 9 4.75 2.04 10.69
N ALA A 10 3.66 1.63 10.02
CA ALA A 10 3.76 0.90 8.77
C ALA A 10 4.46 1.71 7.67
N ALA A 11 4.15 3.01 7.54
CA ALA A 11 4.76 3.91 6.56
C ALA A 11 6.27 4.08 6.80
N GLU A 12 6.69 4.30 8.05
CA GLU A 12 8.10 4.42 8.46
C GLU A 12 8.90 3.17 8.11
N LEU A 13 8.36 1.98 8.40
CA LEU A 13 8.98 0.72 7.98
C LEU A 13 9.05 0.61 6.45
N PHE A 14 7.98 1.00 5.76
CA PHE A 14 7.89 0.88 4.31
C PHE A 14 8.84 1.82 3.56
N GLN A 15 9.13 3.00 4.13
CA GLN A 15 10.06 3.97 3.57
C GLN A 15 11.45 3.37 3.34
N GLY A 16 11.91 2.47 4.21
CA GLY A 16 13.21 1.80 4.09
C GLY A 16 13.27 0.67 3.06
N LEU A 17 12.14 0.24 2.49
CA LEU A 17 12.07 -0.92 1.58
C LEU A 17 12.48 -0.58 0.14
N VAL A 18 13.61 0.11 -0.05
CA VAL A 18 14.05 0.64 -1.35
C VAL A 18 14.58 -0.43 -2.32
N ASN A 19 15.01 -1.60 -1.82
CA ASN A 19 15.72 -2.64 -2.60
C ASN A 19 14.99 -4.00 -2.58
N LEU A 20 13.71 -4.01 -2.97
CA LEU A 20 12.94 -5.26 -3.08
C LEU A 20 13.08 -5.92 -4.46
N ASN A 21 13.03 -7.25 -4.49
CA ASN A 21 12.96 -8.01 -5.73
C ASN A 21 11.54 -7.94 -6.33
N PRO A 22 11.34 -7.31 -7.50
CA PRO A 22 9.99 -7.08 -8.04
C PRO A 22 9.19 -8.37 -8.27
N ARG A 23 9.84 -9.44 -8.74
CA ARG A 23 9.16 -10.72 -9.01
C ARG A 23 8.64 -11.38 -7.74
N LYS A 24 9.41 -11.31 -6.65
CA LYS A 24 8.97 -11.82 -5.34
C LYS A 24 7.80 -11.01 -4.80
N VAL A 25 7.87 -9.69 -4.90
CA VAL A 25 6.79 -8.80 -4.45
C VAL A 25 5.51 -9.05 -5.26
N GLU A 26 5.60 -9.12 -6.59
CA GLU A 26 4.47 -9.42 -7.47
C GLU A 26 3.82 -10.76 -7.09
N TYR A 27 4.62 -11.82 -6.92
CA TYR A 27 4.10 -13.12 -6.49
C TYR A 27 3.40 -13.06 -5.13
N LEU A 28 4.01 -12.40 -4.13
CA LEU A 28 3.41 -12.27 -2.81
C LEU A 28 2.10 -11.48 -2.85
N LEU A 29 2.03 -10.42 -3.66
CA LEU A 29 0.83 -9.64 -3.85
C LEU A 29 -0.25 -10.41 -4.64
N SER A 30 0.13 -11.25 -5.61
CA SER A 30 -0.86 -12.02 -6.38
C SER A 30 -1.50 -13.14 -5.57
N VAL A 31 -0.75 -13.80 -4.67
CA VAL A 31 -1.29 -14.89 -3.82
C VAL A 31 -1.93 -14.38 -2.52
N SER A 32 -1.73 -13.11 -2.15
CA SER A 32 -2.28 -12.53 -0.93
C SER A 32 -3.80 -12.37 -1.01
N GLN A 33 -4.50 -12.88 0.01
CA GLN A 33 -5.95 -12.78 0.15
C GLN A 33 -6.41 -11.44 0.74
N SER A 34 -5.50 -10.69 1.35
CA SER A 34 -5.84 -9.41 2.00
C SER A 34 -5.86 -8.27 0.98
N VAL A 35 -7.04 -7.93 0.48
CA VAL A 35 -7.25 -6.76 -0.39
C VAL A 35 -6.74 -5.47 0.27
N GLN A 36 -6.96 -5.33 1.57
CA GLN A 36 -6.51 -4.17 2.34
C GLN A 36 -4.98 -4.04 2.35
N ALA A 37 -4.27 -5.15 2.59
CA ALA A 37 -2.80 -5.13 2.62
C ALA A 37 -2.21 -4.86 1.22
N LYS A 38 -2.76 -5.49 0.17
CA LYS A 38 -2.32 -5.26 -1.22
C LYS A 38 -2.42 -3.78 -1.61
N ARG A 39 -3.57 -3.16 -1.34
CA ARG A 39 -3.80 -1.73 -1.62
C ARG A 39 -2.88 -0.83 -0.82
N LEU A 40 -2.72 -1.07 0.49
CA LEU A 40 -1.85 -0.27 1.34
C LEU A 40 -0.37 -0.40 0.94
N TYR A 41 0.05 -1.61 0.58
CA TYR A 41 1.41 -1.90 0.10
C TYR A 41 1.74 -1.11 -1.17
N LEU A 42 0.86 -1.20 -2.18
CA LEU A 42 1.05 -0.48 -3.44
C LEU A 42 0.92 1.04 -3.25
N PHE A 43 0.02 1.48 -2.37
CA PHE A 43 -0.08 2.88 -1.97
C PHE A 43 1.26 3.40 -1.43
N PHE A 44 1.87 2.71 -0.46
CA PHE A 44 3.17 3.15 0.09
C PHE A 44 4.29 3.10 -0.95
N ALA A 45 4.32 2.05 -1.78
CA ALA A 45 5.29 1.94 -2.86
C ALA A 45 5.21 3.12 -3.84
N SER A 46 3.99 3.55 -4.15
CA SER A 46 3.75 4.68 -5.04
C SER A 46 3.99 6.03 -4.34
N PHE A 47 3.63 6.14 -3.06
CA PHE A 47 3.84 7.34 -2.25
C PHE A 47 5.32 7.66 -2.12
N TYR A 48 6.13 6.68 -1.72
CA TYR A 48 7.59 6.79 -1.57
C TYR A 48 8.37 6.60 -2.88
N GLU A 49 7.68 6.42 -4.00
CA GLU A 49 8.28 6.33 -5.34
C GLU A 49 9.33 5.22 -5.49
N HIS A 50 9.08 4.08 -4.84
CA HIS A 50 9.97 2.94 -4.86
C HIS A 50 10.22 2.46 -6.30
N GLY A 51 11.47 2.50 -6.74
CA GLY A 51 11.83 2.21 -8.15
C GLY A 51 11.46 0.80 -8.61
N TRP A 52 11.41 -0.18 -7.69
CA TRP A 52 11.01 -1.55 -8.00
C TRP A 52 9.52 -1.66 -8.38
N LEU A 53 8.67 -0.71 -7.98
CA LEU A 53 7.24 -0.72 -8.31
C LEU A 53 7.01 -0.66 -9.83
N LYS A 54 7.85 0.08 -10.56
CA LYS A 54 7.78 0.20 -12.02
C LYS A 54 7.99 -1.13 -12.77
N ARG A 55 8.49 -2.16 -12.06
CA ARG A 55 8.76 -3.49 -12.59
C ARG A 55 7.71 -4.53 -12.17
N ILE A 56 6.65 -4.11 -11.50
CA ILE A 56 5.52 -4.95 -11.11
C ILE A 56 4.42 -4.80 -12.16
N ASP A 57 3.89 -5.93 -12.63
CA ASP A 57 2.70 -5.98 -13.47
C ASP A 57 1.44 -5.96 -12.59
N SER A 58 0.79 -4.80 -12.53
CA SER A 58 -0.41 -4.60 -11.71
C SER A 58 -1.62 -5.40 -12.19
N GLN A 59 -1.64 -5.88 -13.43
CA GLN A 59 -2.75 -6.68 -13.96
C GLN A 59 -2.85 -8.06 -13.28
N LYS A 60 -1.75 -8.54 -12.68
CA LYS A 60 -1.70 -9.81 -11.94
C LYS A 60 -2.11 -9.69 -10.47
N ILE A 61 -2.38 -8.47 -10.00
CA ILE A 61 -2.68 -8.20 -8.60
C ILE A 61 -4.15 -7.80 -8.50
N ASP A 62 -4.98 -8.72 -8.01
CA ASP A 62 -6.37 -8.41 -7.73
C ASP A 62 -6.48 -7.45 -6.53
N LEU A 63 -6.93 -6.22 -6.79
CA LEU A 63 -7.18 -5.22 -5.76
C LEU A 63 -8.62 -5.25 -5.24
N GLY A 64 -9.45 -6.19 -5.69
CA GLY A 64 -10.84 -6.32 -5.29
C GLY A 64 -11.68 -5.07 -5.56
N ALA A 65 -12.89 -5.05 -5.02
CA ALA A 65 -13.86 -3.97 -5.23
C ALA A 65 -14.23 -3.23 -3.93
N GLY A 66 -14.73 -2.00 -4.11
CA GLY A 66 -15.27 -1.16 -3.04
C GLY A 66 -14.19 -0.40 -2.26
N LYS A 67 -14.64 0.56 -1.44
CA LYS A 67 -13.74 1.39 -0.61
C LYS A 67 -13.27 0.59 0.61
N ARG A 68 -12.07 0.90 1.13
CA ARG A 68 -11.58 0.39 2.42
C ARG A 68 -11.14 1.54 3.31
N GLN A 69 -11.62 1.56 4.54
CA GLN A 69 -11.17 2.53 5.53
C GLN A 69 -9.94 1.97 6.23
N ILE A 70 -8.77 2.59 6.03
CA ILE A 70 -7.53 2.23 6.76
C ILE A 70 -7.38 3.12 7.99
N VAL A 71 -7.73 4.40 7.84
CA VAL A 71 -7.67 5.40 8.91
C VAL A 71 -9.00 6.14 8.97
N GLU A 72 -9.56 6.25 10.18
CA GLU A 72 -10.71 7.10 10.48
C GLU A 72 -10.39 8.57 10.21
N ASN A 73 -11.35 9.31 9.65
CA ASN A 73 -11.18 10.73 9.28
C ASN A 73 -10.00 10.99 8.32
N GLY A 74 -9.55 9.96 7.60
CA GLY A 74 -8.57 10.08 6.53
C GLY A 74 -9.18 10.63 5.24
N LYS A 75 -8.31 11.05 4.30
CA LYS A 75 -8.69 11.43 2.94
C LYS A 75 -8.75 10.19 2.05
N PHE A 76 -9.73 10.16 1.16
CA PHE A 76 -9.91 9.04 0.24
C PHE A 76 -8.93 9.14 -0.93
N ASN A 77 -8.05 8.15 -1.08
CA ASN A 77 -7.23 7.98 -2.26
C ASN A 77 -8.00 7.16 -3.30
N ALA A 78 -8.34 7.79 -4.43
CA ALA A 78 -9.15 7.17 -5.48
C ALA A 78 -8.41 6.04 -6.22
N GLN A 79 -7.10 6.17 -6.42
CA GLN A 79 -6.28 5.19 -7.14
C GLN A 79 -6.30 3.82 -6.47
N TYR A 80 -6.16 3.77 -5.16
CA TYR A 80 -6.14 2.52 -4.39
C TYR A 80 -7.45 2.26 -3.62
N GLN A 81 -8.42 3.17 -3.73
CA GLN A 81 -9.73 3.10 -3.06
C GLN A 81 -9.62 2.87 -1.55
N ILE A 82 -8.71 3.59 -0.89
CA ILE A 82 -8.47 3.51 0.56
C ILE A 82 -8.52 4.89 1.22
N THR A 83 -8.85 4.96 2.51
CA THR A 83 -8.61 6.19 3.29
C THR A 83 -7.19 6.21 3.83
N VAL A 84 -6.50 7.34 3.72
CA VAL A 84 -5.13 7.55 4.24
C VAL A 84 -5.07 8.84 5.05
N PRO A 85 -4.12 9.03 5.97
CA PRO A 85 -3.99 10.32 6.67
C PRO A 85 -3.73 11.45 5.68
N GLU A 86 -4.23 12.65 5.98
CA GLU A 86 -4.18 13.80 5.06
C GLU A 86 -2.76 14.18 4.62
N ARG A 87 -1.76 14.04 5.50
CA ARG A 87 -0.34 14.26 5.18
C ARG A 87 0.25 13.33 4.10
N PHE A 88 -0.46 12.24 3.76
CA PHE A 88 -0.04 11.29 2.72
C PHE A 88 -0.79 11.50 1.40
N GLN A 89 -1.49 12.62 1.23
CA GLN A 89 -1.97 13.05 -0.09
C GLN A 89 -0.77 13.56 -0.90
N LYS A 90 -0.64 13.13 -2.15
CA LYS A 90 0.20 13.82 -3.13
C LYS A 90 -0.61 15.01 -3.66
N GLU A 91 0.04 16.16 -3.79
CA GLU A 91 -0.51 17.36 -4.44
C GLU A 91 -0.94 17.06 -5.89
#